data_AF-A0A533SG81-F1
#
_entry.id   AF-A0A533SG81-F1
#
_cell.length_a   1.000
_cell.length_b   1.000
_cell.length_c   1.000
_cell.angle_alpha   90.00
_cell.angle_beta   90.00
_cell.angle_gamma   90.00
#
_symmetry.space_group_name_H-M   'P 1'
#
loop_
_entity.id
_entity.type
_entity.pdbx_description
1 polymer ?
#
loop_
_entity_poly.entity_id
_entity_poly.type
_entity_poly.pdbx_seq_one_letter_code
_entity_poly.pdbx_strand_id
1 'polypeptide(L)'
;MRTRFHWWRRSYTIAVIVLAAALVRVWAAWQLPIDADEPVYMNAASDYARLIQAGDLRGVIDYPENREHPALVKLIYSIPHFFIEPQLECYPELTFNRMVSVVFGTLAVWLVAMVDPLAGLLLALQS
;
A
#
# COMPACT_ATOMS: atom_id res chain seq x y z
N MET A 1 -35.91 -26.90 7.81
CA MET A 1 -34.83 -27.38 6.91
C MET A 1 -33.64 -26.44 7.02
N ARG A 2 -32.55 -26.85 7.69
CA ARG A 2 -31.27 -26.11 7.63
C ARG A 2 -30.46 -26.74 6.50
N THR A 3 -30.44 -26.11 5.33
CA THR A 3 -29.49 -26.43 4.26
C THR A 3 -28.09 -26.03 4.75
N ARG A 4 -27.41 -26.94 5.45
CA ARG A 4 -25.97 -26.78 5.71
C ARG A 4 -25.27 -26.94 4.37
N PHE A 5 -24.87 -25.82 3.80
CA PHE A 5 -24.11 -25.70 2.56
C PHE A 5 -22.75 -26.39 2.74
N HIS A 6 -22.71 -27.71 2.57
CA HIS A 6 -21.60 -28.57 3.03
C HIS A 6 -20.35 -28.53 2.12
N TRP A 7 -20.43 -27.81 1.00
CA TRP A 7 -19.36 -27.70 -0.01
C TRP A 7 -18.52 -26.43 0.17
N TRP A 8 -19.02 -25.44 0.92
CA TRP A 8 -18.35 -24.15 1.05
C TRP A 8 -17.50 -24.10 2.31
N ARG A 9 -16.19 -24.21 2.13
CA ARG A 9 -15.22 -24.07 3.23
C ARG A 9 -15.04 -22.60 3.58
N ARG A 10 -14.79 -22.32 4.86
CA ARG A 10 -14.45 -20.97 5.35
C ARG A 10 -13.32 -20.32 4.54
N SER A 11 -12.34 -21.11 4.12
CA SER A 11 -11.23 -20.67 3.28
C SER A 11 -11.68 -20.07 1.95
N TYR A 12 -12.77 -20.55 1.34
CA TYR A 12 -13.32 -19.99 0.11
C TYR A 12 -13.96 -18.63 0.36
N THR A 13 -14.68 -18.45 1.46
CA THR A 13 -15.18 -17.13 1.86
C THR A 13 -14.03 -16.13 2.00
N ILE A 14 -12.97 -16.51 2.73
CA ILE A 14 -11.80 -15.66 2.94
C ILE A 14 -11.13 -15.34 1.60
N ALA A 15 -10.93 -16.33 0.73
CA ALA A 15 -10.32 -16.13 -0.59
C ALA A 15 -11.14 -15.15 -1.45
N VAL A 16 -12.47 -15.28 -1.46
CA VAL A 16 -13.35 -14.35 -2.18
C VAL A 16 -13.26 -12.93 -1.62
N ILE A 17 -13.24 -12.77 -0.29
CA ILE A 17 -13.11 -11.46 0.36
C ILE A 17 -11.78 -10.80 -0.02
N VAL A 18 -10.67 -11.54 0.08
CA VAL A 18 -9.32 -11.03 -0.23
C VAL A 18 -9.20 -10.70 -1.71
N LEU A 19 -9.76 -11.52 -2.59
CA LEU A 19 -9.78 -11.25 -4.03
C LEU A 19 -10.58 -9.98 -4.33
N ALA A 20 -11.77 -9.82 -3.74
CA ALA A 20 -12.58 -8.61 -3.90
C ALA A 20 -11.82 -7.37 -3.39
N ALA A 21 -11.18 -7.47 -2.21
CA ALA A 21 -10.38 -6.40 -1.63
C ALA A 21 -9.21 -5.98 -2.54
N ALA A 22 -8.51 -6.95 -3.12
CA ALA A 22 -7.41 -6.71 -4.06
C ALA A 22 -7.92 -6.01 -5.33
N LEU A 23 -9.02 -6.51 -5.92
CA LEU A 23 -9.60 -5.94 -7.13
C LEU A 23 -10.04 -4.50 -6.95
N VAL A 24 -10.75 -4.20 -5.86
CA VAL A 24 -11.19 -2.82 -5.55
C VAL A 24 -10.00 -1.89 -5.36
N ARG A 25 -8.98 -2.31 -4.61
CA ARG A 25 -7.78 -1.49 -4.35
C ARG A 25 -6.94 -1.26 -5.60
N VAL A 26 -6.76 -2.29 -6.44
CA VAL A 26 -6.06 -2.15 -7.73
C VAL A 26 -6.83 -1.20 -8.64
N TRP A 27 -8.15 -1.33 -8.69
CA TRP A 27 -9.00 -0.45 -9.49
C TRP A 27 -8.92 1.00 -9.00
N ALA A 28 -8.97 1.23 -7.68
CA ALA A 28 -8.80 2.55 -7.09
C ALA A 28 -7.42 3.14 -7.39
N ALA A 29 -6.34 2.37 -7.22
CA ALA A 29 -4.97 2.77 -7.53
C ALA A 29 -4.78 3.14 -9.01
N TRP A 30 -5.55 2.55 -9.92
CA TRP A 30 -5.49 2.86 -11.34
C TRP A 30 -6.33 4.09 -11.71
N GLN A 31 -7.54 4.19 -11.15
CA GLN A 31 -8.56 5.12 -11.64
C GLN A 31 -8.59 6.46 -10.88
N LEU A 32 -8.17 6.47 -9.62
CA LEU A 32 -8.24 7.68 -8.79
C LEU A 32 -7.17 8.70 -9.21
N PRO A 33 -7.53 10.00 -9.21
CA PRO A 33 -6.57 11.07 -9.40
C PRO A 33 -5.51 11.07 -8.29
N ILE A 34 -4.47 11.87 -8.46
CA ILE A 34 -3.46 12.03 -7.41
C ILE A 34 -4.12 12.61 -6.16
N ASP A 35 -3.91 11.96 -5.02
CA ASP A 35 -4.45 12.39 -3.73
C ASP A 35 -3.53 13.44 -3.07
N ALA A 36 -4.05 14.19 -2.09
CA ALA A 36 -3.34 15.31 -1.48
C ALA A 36 -1.99 14.93 -0.86
N ASP A 37 -1.91 13.75 -0.23
CA ASP A 37 -0.71 13.30 0.47
C ASP A 37 0.28 12.59 -0.46
N GLU A 38 -0.15 12.10 -1.63
CA GLU A 38 0.71 11.33 -2.54
C GLU A 38 1.96 12.11 -2.97
N PRO A 39 1.89 13.40 -3.36
CA PRO A 39 3.07 14.21 -3.65
C PRO A 39 4.01 14.38 -2.45
N VAL A 40 3.47 14.48 -1.23
CA VAL A 40 4.27 14.63 -0.01
C VAL A 40 5.10 13.37 0.24
N TYR A 41 4.48 12.20 0.14
CA TYR A 41 5.18 10.92 0.27
C TYR A 41 6.19 10.68 -0.86
N MET A 42 5.87 11.09 -2.09
CA MET A 42 6.77 10.99 -3.24
C MET A 42 8.02 11.88 -3.08
N ASN A 43 7.83 13.13 -2.65
CA ASN A 43 8.94 14.04 -2.41
C ASN A 43 9.85 13.51 -1.29
N ALA A 44 9.25 13.06 -0.18
CA ALA A 44 10.01 12.46 0.92
C ALA A 44 10.78 11.21 0.47
N ALA A 45 10.17 10.35 -0.35
CA ALA A 45 10.82 9.19 -0.92
C ALA A 45 12.02 9.55 -1.82
N SER A 46 11.89 10.59 -2.64
CA SER A 46 12.98 11.10 -3.46
C SER A 46 14.14 11.63 -2.61
N ASP A 47 13.83 12.38 -1.55
CA ASP A 47 14.82 12.89 -0.61
C ASP A 47 15.55 11.76 0.11
N TYR A 48 14.83 10.74 0.59
CA TYR A 48 15.44 9.56 1.19
C TYR A 48 16.39 8.85 0.24
N ALA A 49 15.99 8.65 -1.01
CA ALA A 49 16.85 8.02 -1.99
C ALA A 49 18.14 8.84 -2.19
N ARG A 50 18.03 10.18 -2.26
CA ARG A 50 19.18 11.07 -2.39
C ARG A 50 20.11 11.01 -1.18
N LEU A 51 19.56 11.05 0.03
CA LEU A 51 20.33 10.96 1.28
C LEU A 51 21.07 9.62 1.39
N ILE A 52 20.38 8.52 1.05
CA ILE A 52 20.96 7.17 1.05
C ILE A 52 22.06 7.05 0.00
N GLN A 53 21.84 7.55 -1.23
CA GLN A 53 22.86 7.55 -2.29
C GLN A 53 24.07 8.41 -1.94
N ALA A 54 23.87 9.53 -1.22
CA ALA A 54 24.94 10.39 -0.74
C ALA A 54 25.70 9.81 0.47
N GLY A 55 25.24 8.69 1.05
CA GLY A 55 25.80 8.11 2.27
C GLY A 55 25.55 8.94 3.53
N ASP A 56 24.62 9.90 3.50
CA ASP A 56 24.29 10.75 4.63
C ASP A 56 23.32 10.05 5.60
N LEU A 57 23.87 9.16 6.41
CA LEU A 57 23.11 8.43 7.43
C LEU A 57 22.50 9.35 8.49
N ARG A 58 23.09 10.53 8.74
CA ARG A 58 22.54 11.48 9.72
C ARG A 58 21.25 12.09 9.19
N GLY A 59 21.26 12.51 7.93
CA GLY A 59 20.06 13.02 7.25
C GLY A 59 18.94 12.00 7.14
N VAL A 60 19.26 10.71 6.99
CA VAL A 60 18.25 9.63 6.99
C VAL A 60 17.60 9.44 8.37
N ILE A 61 18.39 9.52 9.45
CA ILE A 61 17.88 9.33 10.82
C ILE A 61 17.09 10.54 11.30
N ASP A 62 17.57 11.75 11.03
CA ASP A 62 16.98 13.01 11.48
C ASP A 62 16.32 13.78 10.32
N TYR A 63 15.50 13.07 9.54
CA TYR A 63 14.77 13.69 8.43
C TYR A 63 13.65 14.61 8.94
N PRO A 64 13.63 15.91 8.60
CA PRO A 64 12.72 16.89 9.20
C PRO A 64 11.22 16.56 9.05
N GLU A 65 10.83 15.98 7.92
CA GLU A 65 9.43 15.65 7.62
C GLU A 65 8.94 14.39 8.35
N ASN A 66 9.78 13.71 9.13
CA ASN A 66 9.36 12.57 9.97
C ASN A 66 8.79 12.99 11.34
N ARG A 67 8.76 14.28 11.67
CA ARG A 67 8.26 14.74 12.96
C ARG A 67 6.80 14.36 13.20
N GLU A 68 6.01 14.29 12.13
CA GLU A 68 4.57 13.99 12.19
C GLU A 68 4.25 12.51 11.93
N HIS A 69 5.09 11.81 11.15
CA HIS A 69 4.82 10.43 10.71
C HIS A 69 6.07 9.54 10.70
N PRO A 70 5.94 8.23 11.01
CA PRO A 70 7.05 7.29 10.98
C PRO A 70 7.76 7.18 9.62
N ALA A 71 9.08 6.98 9.65
CA ALA A 71 9.94 6.95 8.47
C ALA A 71 9.70 5.76 7.51
N LEU A 72 9.22 4.63 8.05
CA LEU A 72 9.27 3.33 7.38
C LEU A 72 8.60 3.34 5.99
N VAL A 73 7.41 3.92 5.89
CA VAL A 73 6.67 3.94 4.61
C VAL A 73 7.40 4.76 3.56
N LYS A 74 7.95 5.92 3.96
CA LYS A 74 8.70 6.82 3.08
C LYS A 74 9.99 6.17 2.57
N LEU A 75 10.65 5.38 3.43
CA LEU A 75 11.82 4.57 3.06
C LEU A 75 11.47 3.46 2.08
N ILE A 76 10.32 2.78 2.24
CA ILE A 76 9.87 1.78 1.27
C ILE A 76 9.56 2.44 -0.08
N TYR A 77 8.95 3.62 -0.05
CA TYR A 77 8.63 4.38 -1.27
C TYR A 77 9.86 4.96 -1.97
N SER A 78 11.00 5.06 -1.27
CA SER A 78 12.27 5.49 -1.88
C SER A 78 12.90 4.43 -2.78
N ILE A 79 12.47 3.16 -2.69
CA ILE A 79 13.03 2.03 -3.46
C ILE A 79 13.09 2.30 -4.98
N PRO A 80 11.99 2.70 -5.66
CA PRO A 80 12.03 2.95 -7.11
C PRO A 80 13.02 4.05 -7.50
N HIS A 81 13.25 5.04 -6.64
CA HIS A 81 14.14 6.18 -6.89
C HIS A 81 15.63 5.81 -6.91
N PHE A 82 16.01 4.57 -6.52
CA PHE A 82 17.37 4.07 -6.71
C PHE A 82 17.65 3.57 -8.13
N PHE A 83 16.59 3.20 -8.87
CA PHE A 83 16.71 2.53 -10.17
C PHE A 83 16.11 3.35 -11.31
N ILE A 84 15.22 4.29 -10.97
CA ILE A 84 14.45 5.08 -11.92
C ILE A 84 14.85 6.54 -11.74
N GLU A 85 15.41 7.13 -12.79
CA GLU A 85 15.59 8.58 -12.85
C GLU A 85 14.21 9.24 -13.01
N PRO A 86 13.91 10.33 -12.28
CA PRO A 86 12.62 11.01 -12.41
C PRO A 86 12.45 11.51 -13.84
N GLN A 87 11.58 10.85 -14.62
CA GLN A 87 11.21 11.30 -15.96
C GLN A 87 9.93 12.12 -15.84
N LEU A 88 9.94 13.34 -16.39
CA LEU A 88 8.90 14.37 -16.19
C LEU A 88 7.48 13.97 -16.64
N GLU A 89 7.30 12.83 -17.32
CA GLU A 89 6.03 12.46 -17.98
C GLU A 89 5.52 11.06 -17.62
N CYS A 90 6.33 10.23 -16.94
CA CYS A 90 5.94 8.88 -16.53
C CYS A 90 6.08 8.80 -15.01
N TYR A 91 5.04 8.35 -14.30
CA TYR A 91 5.04 8.22 -12.83
C TYR A 91 5.13 6.74 -12.39
N PRO A 92 6.17 5.98 -12.78
CA PRO A 92 6.32 4.59 -12.34
C PRO A 92 6.53 4.49 -10.82
N GLU A 93 7.13 5.49 -10.18
CA GLU A 93 7.27 5.58 -8.73
C GLU A 93 5.92 5.74 -8.01
N LEU A 94 4.99 6.53 -8.57
CA LEU A 94 3.63 6.64 -8.03
C LEU A 94 2.92 5.28 -8.12
N THR A 95 3.02 4.62 -9.28
CA THR A 95 2.45 3.29 -9.48
C THR A 95 3.01 2.30 -8.46
N PHE A 96 4.33 2.29 -8.25
CA PHE A 96 4.98 1.45 -7.25
C PHE A 96 4.44 1.73 -5.84
N ASN A 97 4.39 3.00 -5.42
CA ASN A 97 3.89 3.40 -4.11
C ASN A 97 2.43 2.98 -3.89
N ARG A 98 1.57 3.19 -4.90
CA ARG A 98 0.18 2.72 -4.88
C ARG A 98 0.11 1.19 -4.76
N MET A 99 0.95 0.45 -5.47
CA MET A 99 0.98 -1.02 -5.38
C MET A 99 1.45 -1.50 -4.01
N VAL A 100 2.39 -0.81 -3.36
CA VAL A 100 2.76 -1.10 -1.96
C VAL A 100 1.55 -0.96 -1.05
N SER A 101 0.78 0.14 -1.16
CA SER A 101 -0.48 0.33 -0.42
C SER A 101 -1.52 -0.74 -0.71
N VAL A 102 -1.69 -1.13 -1.99
CA VAL A 102 -2.61 -2.22 -2.40
C VAL A 102 -2.23 -3.53 -1.71
N VAL A 103 -0.93 -3.88 -1.69
CA VAL A 103 -0.43 -5.12 -1.07
C VAL A 103 -0.69 -5.12 0.43
N PHE A 104 -0.26 -4.08 1.15
CA PHE A 104 -0.43 -4.03 2.61
C PHE A 104 -1.90 -3.90 3.03
N GLY A 105 -2.71 -3.15 2.28
CA GLY A 105 -4.16 -3.06 2.51
C GLY A 105 -4.86 -4.41 2.28
N THR A 106 -4.48 -5.15 1.25
CA THR A 106 -5.01 -6.50 0.98
C THR A 106 -4.58 -7.50 2.05
N LEU A 107 -3.33 -7.43 2.51
CA LEU A 107 -2.83 -8.25 3.62
C LEU A 107 -3.59 -7.97 4.92
N ALA A 108 -3.90 -6.70 5.22
CA ALA A 108 -4.71 -6.34 6.37
C ALA A 108 -6.11 -6.99 6.31
N VAL A 109 -6.78 -6.95 5.15
CA VAL A 109 -8.06 -7.64 4.94
C VAL A 109 -7.94 -9.14 5.16
N TRP A 110 -6.90 -9.77 4.61
CA TRP A 110 -6.67 -11.21 4.77
C TRP A 110 -6.51 -11.59 6.25
N LEU A 111 -5.67 -10.87 6.99
CA LEU A 111 -5.43 -11.11 8.42
C LEU A 111 -6.71 -10.94 9.24
N VAL A 112 -7.49 -9.90 8.98
CA VAL A 112 -8.77 -9.68 9.67
C VAL A 112 -9.78 -10.78 9.32
N ALA A 113 -9.89 -11.18 8.04
CA ALA A 113 -10.80 -12.23 7.59
C ALA A 113 -10.47 -13.62 8.18
N MET A 114 -9.20 -13.89 8.49
CA MET A 114 -8.76 -15.09 9.21
C MET A 114 -9.31 -15.15 10.64
N VAL A 115 -9.55 -13.99 11.27
CA VAL A 115 -10.17 -13.91 12.60
C VAL A 115 -11.70 -13.92 12.45
N ASP A 116 -12.25 -12.97 11.69
CA ASP A 116 -13.67 -12.79 11.44
C ASP A 116 -13.94 -12.42 9.96
N PRO A 117 -14.59 -13.28 9.17
CA PRO A 117 -14.86 -13.02 7.75
C PRO A 117 -15.76 -11.81 7.49
N LEU A 118 -16.68 -11.47 8.40
CA LEU A 118 -17.55 -10.30 8.23
C LEU A 118 -16.75 -9.01 8.46
N ALA A 119 -15.90 -8.97 9.48
CA ALA A 119 -15.00 -7.84 9.71
C ALA A 119 -14.04 -7.65 8.52
N GLY A 120 -13.50 -8.74 7.97
CA GLY A 120 -12.66 -8.71 6.78
C GLY A 120 -13.41 -8.17 5.55
N LEU A 121 -14.67 -8.57 5.37
CA LEU A 121 -15.52 -8.06 4.29
C LEU A 121 -15.78 -6.55 4.43
N LEU A 122 -16.08 -6.07 5.64
CA LEU A 122 -16.30 -4.64 5.87
C LEU A 122 -15.03 -3.83 5.58
N LEU A 123 -13.87 -4.31 6.00
CA LEU A 123 -12.58 -3.68 5.68
C LEU A 123 -12.23 -3.73 4.19
N ALA A 124 -12.68 -4.79 3.48
CA ALA A 124 -12.53 -4.88 2.03
C ALA A 124 -13.35 -3.82 1.29
N LEU A 125 -14.48 -3.37 1.85
CA LEU A 125 -15.35 -2.35 1.25
C LEU A 125 -14.93 -0.92 1.61
N GLN A 126 -14.23 -0.72 2.73
CA GLN A 126 -13.66 0.56 3.15
C GLN A 126 -12.34 0.90 2.40
N SER A 127 -12.30 0.64 1.10
CA SER A 127 -11.09 0.81 0.29
C SER A 127 -11.03 2.14 -0.42
#